data_AF-A0A3M1JL62-F1
#
_entry.id   AF-A0A3M1JL62-F1
#
_cell.length_a   1.000
_cell.length_b   1.000
_cell.length_c   1.000
_cell.angle_alpha   90.00
_cell.angle_beta   90.00
_cell.angle_gamma   90.00
#
_symmetry.space_group_name_H-M   'P 1'
#
loop_
_entity.id
_entity.type
_entity.pdbx_description
1 polymer ?
#
loop_
_entity_poly.entity_id
_entity_poly.type
_entity_poly.pdbx_seq_one_letter_code
_entity_poly.pdbx_strand_id
1 'polypeptide(L)'
;MWKPPERIRFDPTPGRWPTAEEAAGARLFQPVKVGPVTLEERTWVPAMVPWRATEEGFVTPEVLAWYRRFAEGQPGAIVVEATGVRDIPSGPLLRIGDDRFVPGLRELVETVREASGGRTKLFIQIIDFLTIRRRPDPDKFFDRFLKITDRHREALGIQDEGVIR
;
A
#
# COMPACT_ATOMS: atom_id res chain seq x y z
N MET A 1 -25.47 -11.13 8.13
CA MET A 1 -24.47 -10.24 8.76
C MET A 1 -24.78 -10.19 10.25
N TRP A 2 -23.94 -10.79 11.09
CA TRP A 2 -24.15 -10.84 12.54
C TRP A 2 -23.91 -9.44 13.15
N LYS A 3 -24.75 -9.03 14.10
CA LYS A 3 -24.56 -7.82 14.90
C LYS A 3 -24.51 -8.23 16.37
N PRO A 4 -23.50 -7.77 17.14
CA PRO A 4 -23.46 -8.01 18.57
C PRO A 4 -24.74 -7.48 19.25
N PRO A 5 -25.30 -8.22 20.23
CA PRO A 5 -26.46 -7.75 20.99
C PRO A 5 -26.11 -6.56 21.89
N GLU A 6 -24.84 -6.40 22.30
CA GLU A 6 -24.43 -5.26 23.11
C GLU A 6 -24.25 -3.99 22.27
N ARG A 7 -24.95 -2.91 22.64
CA ARG A 7 -24.60 -1.55 22.21
C ARG A 7 -23.50 -1.02 23.12
N ILE A 8 -22.25 -1.30 22.78
CA ILE A 8 -21.09 -0.76 23.51
C ILE A 8 -20.92 0.70 23.11
N ARG A 9 -21.32 1.64 23.98
CA ARG A 9 -20.95 3.05 23.85
C ARG A 9 -19.53 3.20 24.40
N PHE A 10 -18.57 3.49 23.52
CA PHE A 10 -17.21 3.81 23.93
C PHE A 10 -17.13 5.28 24.32
N ASP A 11 -16.82 5.56 25.58
CA ASP A 11 -16.53 6.91 26.08
C ASP A 11 -14.99 7.08 26.08
N PRO A 12 -14.40 7.78 25.09
CA PRO A 12 -12.95 7.92 25.01
C PRO A 12 -12.41 8.71 26.22
N THR A 13 -11.34 8.21 26.83
CA THR A 13 -10.57 8.94 27.84
C THR A 13 -9.21 9.31 27.25
N PRO A 14 -9.09 10.43 26.50
CA PRO A 14 -7.91 10.74 25.69
C PRO A 14 -6.68 11.15 26.52
N GLY A 15 -6.80 11.27 27.85
CA GLY A 15 -5.71 11.71 28.72
C GLY A 15 -5.39 13.20 28.57
N ARG A 16 -4.17 13.59 28.92
CA ARG A 16 -3.66 14.97 28.78
C ARG A 16 -3.30 15.23 27.32
N TRP A 17 -3.80 16.34 26.78
CA TRP A 17 -3.37 16.85 25.47
C TRP A 17 -1.98 17.50 25.57
N PRO A 18 -1.06 17.24 24.63
CA PRO A 18 0.24 17.90 24.61
C PRO A 18 0.09 19.39 24.29
N THR A 19 1.05 20.20 24.75
CA THR A 19 1.20 21.57 24.27
C THR A 19 1.70 21.57 22.82
N ALA A 20 1.62 22.72 22.14
CA ALA A 20 2.17 22.87 20.79
C ALA A 20 3.68 22.58 20.73
N GLU A 21 4.43 22.96 21.77
CA GLU A 21 5.88 22.71 21.88
C GLU A 21 6.17 21.22 22.09
N GLU A 22 5.42 20.55 22.97
CA GLU A 22 5.55 19.09 23.18
C GLU A 22 5.21 18.31 21.91
N ALA A 23 4.15 18.74 21.20
CA ALA A 23 3.77 18.15 19.93
C ALA A 23 4.85 18.35 18.87
N ALA A 24 5.41 19.55 18.72
CA ALA A 24 6.48 19.84 17.77
C ALA A 24 7.78 19.08 18.09
N GLY A 25 8.10 18.89 19.37
CA GLY A 25 9.24 18.09 19.83
C GLY A 25 9.01 16.57 19.74
N ALA A 26 7.81 16.11 19.37
CA ALA A 26 7.50 14.70 19.31
C ALA A 26 8.33 13.99 18.23
N ARG A 27 8.72 12.74 18.52
CA ARG A 27 9.51 11.89 17.63
C ARG A 27 8.95 11.78 16.20
N LEU A 28 7.64 11.92 16.02
CA LEU A 28 6.98 11.89 14.71
C LEU A 28 7.46 13.00 13.78
N PHE A 29 7.80 14.17 14.32
CA PHE A 29 8.24 15.35 13.57
C PHE A 29 9.76 15.57 13.65
N GLN A 30 10.50 14.55 14.08
CA GLN A 30 11.96 14.58 14.13
C GLN A 30 12.56 13.84 12.93
N PRO A 31 13.71 14.29 12.40
CA PRO A 31 14.33 13.67 11.24
C PRO A 31 14.60 12.17 11.40
N VAL A 32 14.64 11.47 10.27
CA VAL A 32 14.98 10.05 10.20
C VAL A 32 15.76 9.72 8.92
N LYS A 33 16.81 8.90 9.04
CA LYS A 33 17.55 8.37 7.89
C LYS A 33 16.85 7.14 7.33
N VAL A 34 16.58 7.14 6.02
CA VAL A 34 15.97 6.04 5.28
C VAL A 34 16.88 5.69 4.10
N GLY A 35 17.73 4.67 4.30
CA GLY A 35 18.74 4.28 3.31
C GLY A 35 19.68 5.45 2.96
N PRO A 36 19.72 5.90 1.69
CA PRO A 36 20.59 7.00 1.25
C PRO A 36 20.02 8.40 1.50
N VAL A 37 18.76 8.54 1.92
CA VAL A 37 18.10 9.85 2.13
C VAL A 37 17.77 10.11 3.59
N THR A 38 17.60 11.38 3.93
CA THR A 38 17.04 11.83 5.22
C THR A 38 15.68 12.45 4.97
N LEU A 39 14.69 12.07 5.77
CA LEU A 39 13.38 12.72 5.84
C LEU A 39 13.39 13.70 7.01
N GLU A 40 12.84 14.91 6.82
CA GLU A 40 12.72 15.93 7.87
C GLU A 40 11.73 15.50 8.97
N GLU A 41 10.73 14.70 8.59
CA GLU A 41 9.67 14.20 9.46
C GLU A 41 9.40 12.71 9.18
N ARG A 42 8.72 12.02 10.10
CA ARG A 42 8.40 10.59 10.00
C ARG A 42 6.96 10.33 9.55
N THR A 43 6.32 11.36 9.03
CA THR A 43 4.99 11.29 8.42
C THR A 43 5.11 10.64 7.04
N TRP A 44 4.25 9.66 6.78
CA TRP A 44 4.37 8.79 5.62
C TRP A 44 3.01 8.60 4.95
N VAL A 45 2.90 9.00 3.69
CA VAL A 45 1.74 8.70 2.85
C VAL A 45 2.06 7.42 2.06
N PRO A 46 1.41 6.28 2.36
CA PRO A 46 1.69 5.02 1.67
C PRO A 46 1.17 5.05 0.23
N ALA A 47 1.60 4.08 -0.58
CA ALA A 47 1.08 3.91 -1.92
C ALA A 47 -0.41 3.60 -1.85
N MET A 48 -1.21 4.42 -2.52
CA MET A 48 -2.66 4.28 -2.65
C MET A 48 -2.99 4.43 -4.11
N VAL A 49 -3.77 3.51 -4.67
CA VAL A 49 -4.17 3.55 -6.08
C VAL A 49 -5.49 4.32 -6.19
N PRO A 50 -5.50 5.59 -6.65
CA PRO A 50 -6.72 6.37 -6.82
C PRO A 50 -7.46 6.09 -8.15
N TRP A 51 -6.89 5.29 -9.06
CA TRP A 51 -7.46 5.00 -10.39
C TRP A 51 -7.64 6.26 -11.25
N ARG A 52 -6.60 7.12 -11.30
CA ARG A 52 -6.64 8.43 -11.98
C ARG A 52 -5.76 8.54 -13.23
N ALA A 53 -4.93 7.54 -13.52
CA ALA A 53 -4.12 7.50 -14.73
C ALA A 53 -4.99 7.22 -15.98
N THR A 54 -4.43 7.37 -17.17
CA THR A 54 -5.10 6.87 -18.39
C THR A 54 -5.13 5.34 -18.43
N GLU A 55 -5.91 4.74 -19.32
CA GLU A 55 -5.92 3.28 -19.52
C GLU A 55 -4.54 2.75 -19.95
N GLU A 56 -3.77 3.55 -20.68
CA GLU A 56 -2.40 3.25 -21.10
C GLU A 56 -1.36 3.54 -20.02
N GLY A 57 -1.77 4.13 -18.89
CA GLY A 57 -0.95 4.40 -17.72
C GLY A 57 -0.16 5.70 -17.74
N PHE A 58 -0.61 6.70 -18.51
CA PHE A 58 -0.02 8.04 -18.49
C PHE A 58 -0.48 8.84 -17.28
N VAL A 59 0.39 9.75 -16.84
CA VAL A 59 0.06 10.77 -15.85
C VAL A 59 -0.99 11.72 -16.43
N THR A 60 -1.95 12.09 -15.61
CA THR A 60 -3.06 13.00 -15.95
C THR A 60 -3.06 14.21 -15.00
N PRO A 61 -3.75 15.31 -15.35
CA PRO A 61 -3.96 16.43 -14.42
C PRO A 61 -4.56 16.00 -13.08
N GLU A 62 -5.42 14.99 -13.06
CA GLU A 62 -6.03 14.44 -11.85
C GLU A 62 -5.02 13.72 -10.97
N VAL A 63 -4.05 12.99 -11.56
CA VAL A 63 -2.92 12.41 -10.83
C VAL A 63 -2.09 13.52 -10.20
N LEU A 64 -1.76 14.56 -10.96
CA LEU A 64 -0.96 15.69 -10.45
C LEU A 64 -1.68 16.43 -9.32
N ALA A 65 -2.98 16.72 -9.47
CA ALA A 65 -3.79 17.36 -8.44
C ALA A 65 -3.86 16.52 -7.15
N TRP A 66 -3.98 15.20 -7.29
CA TRP A 66 -4.01 14.27 -6.16
C TRP A 66 -2.71 14.33 -5.34
N TYR A 67 -1.55 14.24 -5.99
CA TYR A 67 -0.27 14.27 -5.28
C TYR A 67 0.12 15.67 -4.81
N ARG A 68 -0.25 16.74 -5.55
CA ARG A 68 -0.12 18.13 -5.08
C ARG A 68 -0.83 18.30 -3.74
N ARG A 69 -2.05 17.79 -3.60
CA ARG A 69 -2.84 17.93 -2.37
C ARG A 69 -2.17 17.27 -1.16
N PHE A 70 -1.51 16.14 -1.33
CA PHE A 70 -0.71 15.54 -0.24
C PHE A 70 0.56 16.34 0.05
N ALA A 71 1.25 16.80 -1.00
CA ALA A 71 2.49 17.56 -0.88
C ALA A 71 2.30 18.92 -0.17
N GLU A 72 1.13 19.56 -0.31
CA GLU A 72 0.76 20.77 0.46
C GLU A 72 0.78 20.54 1.98
N GLY A 73 0.50 19.31 2.44
CA GLY A 73 0.62 18.92 3.85
C GLY A 73 2.06 18.63 4.29
N GLN A 74 3.01 18.67 3.36
CA GLN A 74 4.45 18.51 3.57
C GLN A 74 4.86 17.28 4.41
N PRO A 75 4.31 16.07 4.16
CA PRO A 75 4.74 14.88 4.86
C PRO A 75 6.22 14.58 4.56
N GLY A 76 6.90 13.85 5.45
CA GLY A 76 8.29 13.46 5.21
C GLY A 76 8.45 12.64 3.93
N ALA A 77 7.51 11.73 3.67
CA ALA A 77 7.50 10.92 2.47
C ALA A 77 6.10 10.74 1.87
N ILE A 78 6.06 10.69 0.53
CA ILE A 78 4.93 10.19 -0.25
C ILE A 78 5.44 9.01 -1.10
N VAL A 79 4.68 7.92 -1.15
CA VAL A 79 4.91 6.84 -2.10
C VAL A 79 3.84 6.92 -3.18
N VAL A 80 4.26 7.13 -4.43
CA VAL A 80 3.41 7.05 -5.62
C VAL A 80 2.80 5.66 -5.70
N GLU A 81 1.57 5.60 -6.18
CA GLU A 81 0.75 4.42 -6.38
C GLU A 81 1.50 3.30 -7.11
N ALA A 82 0.91 2.11 -7.01
CA ALA A 82 1.39 0.94 -7.74
C ALA A 82 1.58 1.28 -9.23
N THR A 83 2.82 1.25 -9.68
CA THR A 83 3.23 1.66 -11.02
C THR A 83 3.77 0.43 -11.77
N GLY A 84 3.11 0.07 -12.87
CA GLY A 84 3.39 -1.14 -13.64
C GLY A 84 4.65 -1.04 -14.50
N VAL A 85 5.47 -2.10 -14.50
CA VAL A 85 6.67 -2.20 -15.35
C VAL A 85 6.43 -2.85 -16.72
N ARG A 86 5.34 -3.61 -16.87
CA ARG A 86 4.97 -4.27 -18.13
C ARG A 86 3.84 -3.54 -18.82
N ASP A 87 3.89 -3.53 -20.16
CA ASP A 87 2.77 -3.07 -21.00
C ASP A 87 1.75 -4.20 -21.16
N ILE A 88 0.92 -4.36 -20.14
CA ILE A 88 -0.14 -5.38 -20.09
C ILE A 88 -1.45 -4.74 -19.63
N PRO A 89 -2.61 -5.23 -20.09
CA PRO A 89 -3.90 -4.71 -19.65
C PRO A 89 -4.01 -4.72 -18.13
N SER A 90 -4.24 -3.55 -17.55
CA SER A 90 -4.48 -3.33 -16.13
C SER A 90 -5.56 -2.26 -15.99
N GLY A 91 -6.09 -2.05 -14.77
CA GLY A 91 -6.86 -0.84 -14.51
C GLY A 91 -6.03 0.44 -14.74
N PRO A 92 -6.66 1.63 -14.67
CA PRO A 92 -6.04 2.96 -14.84
C PRO A 92 -4.99 3.24 -13.76
N LEU A 93 -3.82 2.64 -13.93
CA LEU A 93 -2.65 2.65 -13.06
C LEU A 93 -1.49 3.25 -13.83
N LEU A 94 -0.61 3.99 -13.14
CA LEU A 94 0.60 4.51 -13.77
C LEU A 94 1.49 3.39 -14.31
N ARG A 95 2.28 3.71 -15.33
CA ARG A 95 3.31 2.82 -15.88
C ARG A 95 4.68 3.49 -15.93
N ILE A 96 5.72 2.66 -15.88
CA ILE A 96 7.14 3.10 -15.86
C ILE A 96 8.05 2.18 -16.70
N GLY A 97 7.47 1.30 -17.53
CA GLY A 97 8.22 0.32 -18.32
C GLY A 97 8.88 0.85 -19.60
N ASP A 98 8.65 2.12 -19.96
CA ASP A 98 9.09 2.71 -21.24
C ASP A 98 9.33 4.22 -21.08
N ASP A 99 10.28 4.77 -21.84
CA ASP A 99 10.67 6.19 -21.78
C ASP A 99 9.51 7.15 -22.10
N ARG A 100 8.47 6.71 -22.83
CA ARG A 100 7.28 7.52 -23.09
C ARG A 100 6.56 7.99 -21.81
N PHE A 101 6.75 7.30 -20.68
CA PHE A 101 6.16 7.68 -19.40
C PHE A 101 6.99 8.70 -18.62
N VAL A 102 8.28 8.83 -18.95
CA VAL A 102 9.22 9.71 -18.23
C VAL A 102 8.78 11.17 -18.19
N PRO A 103 8.23 11.79 -19.27
CA PRO A 103 7.77 13.18 -19.22
C PRO A 103 6.70 13.43 -18.14
N GLY A 104 5.66 12.60 -18.09
CA GLY A 104 4.59 12.72 -17.10
C GLY A 104 5.07 12.43 -15.68
N LEU A 105 5.92 11.42 -15.51
CA LEU A 105 6.52 11.11 -14.20
C LEU A 105 7.44 12.23 -13.70
N ARG A 106 8.14 12.92 -14.60
CA ARG A 106 8.93 14.10 -14.27
C ARG A 106 8.03 15.25 -13.81
N GLU A 107 6.92 15.48 -14.50
CA GLU A 107 5.94 16.50 -14.09
C GLU A 107 5.35 16.21 -12.70
N LEU A 108 5.10 14.94 -12.39
CA LEU A 108 4.68 14.51 -11.06
C LEU A 108 5.74 14.83 -9.97
N VAL A 109 7.01 14.53 -10.25
CA VAL A 109 8.13 14.86 -9.33
C VAL A 109 8.21 16.36 -9.07
N GLU A 110 8.17 17.18 -10.12
CA GLU A 110 8.25 18.64 -9.96
C GLU A 110 7.01 19.19 -9.25
N THR A 111 5.81 18.68 -9.56
CA THR A 111 4.56 19.05 -8.87
C THR A 111 4.66 18.84 -7.36
N VAL A 112 5.18 17.68 -6.92
CA VAL A 112 5.36 17.40 -5.49
C VAL A 112 6.45 18.27 -4.88
N ARG A 113 7.56 18.49 -5.60
CA ARG A 113 8.65 19.34 -5.14
C ARG A 113 8.19 20.78 -4.91
N GLU A 114 7.49 21.36 -5.88
CA GLU A 114 6.96 22.72 -5.79
C GLU A 114 5.96 22.87 -4.64
N ALA A 115 4.96 21.98 -4.56
CA ALA A 115 3.90 22.06 -3.56
C ALA A 115 4.39 21.84 -2.12
N SER A 116 5.46 21.04 -1.93
CA SER A 116 6.05 20.78 -0.61
C SER A 116 7.21 21.71 -0.27
N GLY A 117 7.62 22.63 -1.16
CA GLY A 117 8.84 23.42 -1.01
C GLY A 117 10.11 22.55 -0.88
N GLY A 118 10.11 21.36 -1.48
CA GLY A 118 11.21 20.40 -1.43
C GLY A 118 11.35 19.60 -0.13
N ARG A 119 10.45 19.79 0.84
CA ARG A 119 10.50 19.07 2.14
C ARG A 119 10.12 17.60 2.01
N THR A 120 9.20 17.28 1.11
CA THR A 120 8.68 15.92 0.92
C THR A 120 9.56 15.13 -0.05
N LYS A 121 9.98 13.93 0.36
CA LYS A 121 10.61 12.97 -0.55
C LYS A 121 9.54 12.12 -1.24
N LEU A 122 9.72 11.90 -2.54
CA LEU A 122 8.81 11.10 -3.35
C LEU A 122 9.47 9.77 -3.69
N PHE A 123 8.78 8.68 -3.37
CA PHE A 123 9.14 7.31 -3.72
C PHE A 123 8.10 6.76 -4.69
N ILE A 124 8.41 5.66 -5.39
CA ILE A 124 7.49 5.02 -6.33
C ILE A 124 7.38 3.53 -6.03
N GLN A 125 6.15 3.02 -5.90
CA GLN A 125 5.91 1.60 -5.73
C GLN A 125 5.91 0.92 -7.10
N ILE A 126 6.98 0.22 -7.42
CA ILE A 126 7.07 -0.58 -8.64
C ILE A 126 6.33 -1.90 -8.43
N ILE A 127 5.42 -2.24 -9.35
CA ILE A 127 4.73 -3.52 -9.35
C ILE A 127 4.88 -4.24 -10.68
N ASP A 128 4.73 -5.55 -10.61
CA ASP A 128 4.66 -6.41 -11.77
C ASP A 128 3.45 -7.34 -11.63
N PHE A 129 2.61 -7.41 -12.66
CA PHE A 129 1.49 -8.34 -12.63
C PHE A 129 1.99 -9.71 -13.07
N LEU A 130 1.94 -10.65 -12.14
CA LEU A 130 2.14 -12.06 -12.40
C LEU A 130 0.81 -12.70 -12.76
N THR A 131 0.86 -13.84 -13.45
CA THR A 131 -0.33 -14.65 -13.70
C THR A 131 -0.98 -15.02 -12.37
N ILE A 132 -2.15 -14.43 -12.10
CA ILE A 132 -2.95 -14.80 -10.94
C ILE A 132 -3.53 -16.19 -11.22
N ARG A 133 -2.91 -17.22 -10.63
CA ARG A 133 -3.55 -18.54 -10.57
C ARG A 133 -4.71 -18.42 -9.59
N ARG A 134 -5.92 -18.61 -10.10
CA ARG A 134 -7.10 -18.72 -9.24
C ARG A 134 -6.86 -19.85 -8.24
N ARG A 135 -7.35 -19.68 -7.01
CA ARG A 135 -7.39 -20.76 -6.04
C ARG A 135 -8.01 -21.98 -6.74
N PRO A 136 -7.38 -23.16 -6.72
CA PRO A 136 -8.01 -24.35 -7.26
C PRO A 136 -9.36 -24.55 -6.58
N ASP A 137 -10.28 -25.17 -7.31
CA ASP A 137 -11.49 -25.70 -6.70
C ASP A 137 -11.13 -26.46 -5.40
N PRO A 138 -11.82 -26.22 -4.27
CA PRO A 138 -11.46 -26.85 -3.00
C PRO A 138 -11.30 -28.36 -3.10
N ASP A 139 -12.18 -29.05 -3.83
CA ASP A 139 -12.15 -30.50 -3.96
C ASP A 139 -10.89 -30.93 -4.72
N LYS A 140 -10.56 -30.22 -5.80
CA LYS A 140 -9.31 -30.46 -6.55
C LYS A 140 -8.07 -30.17 -5.70
N PHE A 141 -8.14 -29.20 -4.79
CA PHE A 141 -7.04 -28.91 -3.89
C PHE A 141 -6.83 -30.03 -2.87
N PHE A 142 -7.91 -30.46 -2.21
CA PHE A 142 -7.83 -31.50 -1.19
C PHE A 142 -7.45 -32.86 -1.80
N ASP A 143 -7.94 -33.18 -2.98
CA ASP A 143 -7.64 -34.44 -3.67
C ASP A 143 -6.20 -34.47 -4.21
N ARG A 144 -5.75 -33.39 -4.87
CA ARG A 144 -4.50 -33.43 -5.67
C ARG A 144 -3.30 -32.76 -5.01
N PHE A 145 -3.53 -31.81 -4.10
CA PHE A 145 -2.47 -30.93 -3.61
C PHE A 145 -2.30 -31.00 -2.07
N LEU A 146 -3.33 -31.40 -1.32
CA LEU A 146 -3.18 -31.59 0.12
C LEU A 146 -2.45 -32.90 0.41
N LYS A 147 -1.19 -32.79 0.85
CA LYS A 147 -0.48 -33.93 1.44
C LYS A 147 -0.93 -34.10 2.89
N ILE A 148 -1.62 -35.19 3.18
CA ILE A 148 -1.94 -35.59 4.56
C ILE A 148 -0.64 -35.96 5.28
N THR A 149 -0.41 -35.33 6.43
CA THR A 149 0.74 -35.60 7.31
C THR A 149 0.27 -36.04 8.69
N ASP A 150 1.17 -36.55 9.53
CA ASP A 150 0.83 -37.06 10.86
C ASP A 150 0.18 -36.00 11.75
N ARG A 151 0.65 -34.75 11.67
CA ARG A 151 0.01 -33.61 12.34
C ARG A 151 -1.48 -33.48 12.01
N HIS A 152 -1.87 -33.73 10.75
CA HIS A 152 -3.27 -33.67 10.34
C HIS A 152 -4.07 -34.84 10.94
N ARG A 153 -3.47 -36.04 11.01
CA ARG A 153 -4.09 -37.23 11.59
C ARG A 153 -4.30 -37.08 13.08
N GLU A 154 -3.28 -36.59 13.80
CA GLU A 154 -3.33 -36.30 15.23
C GLU A 154 -4.39 -35.25 15.57
N ALA A 155 -4.43 -34.14 14.82
CA ALA A 155 -5.40 -33.07 15.04
C ALA A 155 -6.86 -33.52 14.80
N LEU A 156 -7.06 -34.55 13.96
CA LEU A 156 -8.37 -35.13 13.68
C LEU A 156 -8.68 -36.40 14.49
N GLY A 157 -7.75 -36.84 15.35
CA GLY A 157 -7.92 -38.07 16.14
C GLY A 157 -7.99 -39.35 15.32
N ILE A 158 -7.45 -39.37 14.09
CA ILE A 158 -7.52 -40.50 13.18
C ILE A 158 -6.34 -41.44 13.47
N GLN A 159 -6.63 -42.60 14.09
CA GLN A 159 -5.62 -43.63 14.42
C GLN A 159 -5.53 -44.78 13.40
N ASP A 160 -6.40 -44.81 12.37
CA ASP A 160 -6.55 -45.96 11.49
C ASP A 160 -6.35 -45.59 10.00
N GLU A 161 -5.52 -46.36 9.28
CA GLU A 161 -5.11 -46.04 7.89
C GLU A 161 -6.22 -46.31 6.86
N GLY A 162 -7.26 -47.06 7.21
CA GLY A 162 -8.33 -47.50 6.30
C GLY A 162 -9.43 -46.46 5.98
N VAL A 163 -9.45 -45.30 6.67
CA VAL A 163 -10.58 -44.34 6.61
C VAL A 163 -10.37 -43.23 5.57
N ILE A 164 -9.19 -43.16 4.94
CA ILE A 164 -8.86 -42.11 3.97
C ILE A 164 -8.51 -42.75 2.62
N ARG A 165 -9.52 -43.22 1.90
CA ARG A 165 -9.49 -43.45 0.46
C ARG A 165 -10.69 -42.79 -0.19
#